data_AF-A0AAN9AKC1-F1
#
_entry.id   AF-A0AAN9AKC1-F1
#
_cell.length_a   1.000
_cell.length_b   1.000
_cell.length_c   1.000
_cell.angle_alpha   90.00
_cell.angle_beta   90.00
_cell.angle_gamma   90.00
#
_symmetry.space_group_name_H-M   'P 1'
#
loop_
_entity.id
_entity.type
_entity.pdbx_description
1 polymer ?
#
loop_
_entity_poly.entity_id
_entity_poly.type
_entity_poly.pdbx_seq_one_letter_code
_entity_poly.pdbx_strand_id
1 'polypeptide(L)'
;MATASATTSSELPECPVCHDGYKEPKILPCTHLACKKCVVSWLQKAGVKGGCPLCRAPILPSTSGGQRDLDSLVNDLPTDLATMALVDSHKVLSGQHVCMLCENSSSATSFCLQCDVKICKACIKVHKNIPST
;
A
#
# COMPACT_ATOMS: atom_id res chain seq x y z
N MET A 1 -17.24 -11.24 36.89
CA MET A 1 -17.57 -11.71 35.52
C MET A 1 -16.73 -10.87 34.56
N ALA A 2 -15.69 -11.46 33.98
CA ALA A 2 -14.82 -10.76 33.03
C ALA A 2 -15.50 -10.75 31.66
N THR A 3 -15.82 -9.57 31.15
CA THR A 3 -16.28 -9.39 29.78
C THR A 3 -15.11 -9.68 28.85
N ALA A 4 -15.19 -10.79 28.13
CA ALA A 4 -14.29 -11.09 27.03
C ALA A 4 -14.55 -10.08 25.91
N SER A 5 -13.61 -9.14 25.74
CA SER A 5 -13.56 -8.27 24.57
C SER A 5 -13.38 -9.15 23.34
N ALA A 6 -14.39 -9.19 22.48
CA ALA A 6 -14.28 -9.75 21.16
C ALA A 6 -13.32 -8.88 20.34
N THR A 7 -12.06 -9.28 20.24
CA THR A 7 -11.11 -8.71 19.29
C THR A 7 -11.50 -9.17 17.90
N THR A 8 -12.19 -8.29 17.18
CA THR A 8 -12.43 -8.42 15.75
C THR A 8 -11.09 -8.42 15.02
N SER A 9 -10.65 -9.60 14.61
CA SER A 9 -9.44 -9.84 13.81
C SER A 9 -9.60 -9.27 12.40
N SER A 10 -9.46 -7.95 12.28
CA SER A 10 -9.28 -7.20 11.03
C SER A 10 -8.34 -6.02 11.32
N GLU A 11 -7.19 -6.29 11.93
CA GLU A 11 -6.16 -5.28 12.19
C GLU A 11 -5.52 -4.97 10.84
N LEU A 12 -5.90 -3.83 10.23
CA LEU A 12 -5.24 -3.34 9.03
C LEU A 12 -3.73 -3.21 9.34
N PRO A 13 -2.82 -3.48 8.39
CA PRO A 13 -1.39 -3.32 8.62
C PRO A 13 -1.08 -1.86 8.99
N GLU A 14 -0.47 -1.66 10.16
CA GLU A 14 -0.09 -0.35 10.70
C GLU A 14 1.42 -0.11 10.59
N CYS A 15 1.79 1.17 10.50
CA CYS A 15 3.19 1.59 10.51
C CYS A 15 3.77 1.46 11.92
N PRO A 16 4.86 0.72 12.14
CA PRO A 16 5.45 0.51 13.46
C PRO A 16 6.14 1.75 14.04
N VAL A 17 6.20 2.85 13.29
CA VAL A 17 6.80 4.11 13.75
C VAL A 17 5.76 5.10 14.24
N CYS A 18 4.63 5.23 13.54
CA CYS A 18 3.56 6.16 13.92
C CYS A 18 2.31 5.49 14.50
N HIS A 19 2.21 4.16 14.42
CA HIS A 19 1.04 3.37 14.83
C HIS A 19 -0.26 3.82 14.16
N ASP A 20 -0.14 4.30 12.92
CA ASP A 20 -1.27 4.63 12.03
C ASP A 20 -1.20 3.74 10.79
N GLY A 21 -2.30 3.67 10.03
CA GLY A 21 -2.30 3.08 8.69
C GLY A 21 -1.23 3.69 7.78
N TYR A 22 -0.62 2.84 6.93
CA TYR A 22 0.48 3.24 6.06
C TYR A 22 0.11 4.37 5.08
N LYS A 23 0.94 5.42 5.05
CA LYS A 23 0.88 6.55 4.10
C LYS A 23 2.19 6.59 3.32
N GLU A 24 2.11 6.37 2.00
CA GLU A 24 3.28 6.24 1.11
C GLU A 24 4.35 5.29 1.71
N PRO A 25 4.03 4.00 1.89
CA PRO A 25 4.91 3.06 2.58
C PRO A 25 6.19 2.77 1.80
N LYS A 26 7.35 2.94 2.43
CA LYS A 26 8.66 2.66 1.83
C LYS A 26 9.26 1.37 2.38
N ILE A 27 9.75 0.52 1.48
CA ILE A 27 10.51 -0.67 1.82
C ILE A 27 11.98 -0.29 1.93
N LEU A 28 12.53 -0.50 3.12
CA LEU A 28 13.94 -0.30 3.39
C LEU A 28 14.76 -1.49 2.82
N PRO A 29 16.09 -1.34 2.60
CA PRO A 29 16.94 -2.43 2.10
C PRO A 29 16.93 -3.69 2.98
N CYS A 30 16.57 -3.53 4.25
CA CYS A 30 16.36 -4.60 5.22
C CYS A 30 14.93 -5.17 5.25
N THR A 31 14.16 -4.92 4.20
CA THR A 31 12.77 -5.38 3.98
C THR A 31 11.71 -4.90 4.97
N HIS A 32 12.05 -4.02 5.92
CA HIS A 32 11.04 -3.38 6.78
C HIS A 32 10.26 -2.30 6.04
N LEU A 33 9.00 -2.14 6.44
CA LEU A 33 8.07 -1.16 5.90
C LEU A 33 7.84 -0.03 6.91
N ALA A 34 7.86 1.21 6.44
CA ALA A 34 7.49 2.38 7.24
C ALA A 34 6.93 3.49 6.33
N CYS A 35 6.11 4.40 6.86
CA CYS A 35 5.67 5.57 6.08
C CYS A 35 6.86 6.41 5.61
N LYS A 36 6.81 6.95 4.40
CA LYS A 36 7.83 7.88 3.86
C LYS A 36 8.22 8.96 4.87
N LYS A 37 7.23 9.66 5.43
CA LYS A 37 7.46 10.72 6.44
C LYS A 37 8.16 10.18 7.69
N CYS A 38 7.82 8.98 8.14
CA CYS A 38 8.46 8.34 9.29
C CYS A 38 9.94 8.06 9.02
N VAL A 39 10.27 7.57 7.81
CA VAL A 39 11.66 7.33 7.39
C VAL A 39 12.43 8.64 7.29
N VAL A 40 11.86 9.67 6.64
CA VAL A 40 12.49 11.00 6.54
C VAL A 40 12.74 11.60 7.92
N SER A 41 11.73 11.68 8.79
CA SER A 41 11.88 12.24 10.13
C SER A 41 12.88 11.46 10.99
N TRP A 42 12.93 10.14 10.85
CA TRP A 42 13.92 9.31 11.54
C TRP A 42 15.35 9.64 11.07
N LEU A 43 15.58 9.68 9.77
CA LEU A 43 16.88 10.00 9.18
C LEU A 43 17.31 11.46 9.42
N GLN A 44 16.36 12.40 9.53
CA GLN A 44 16.66 13.79 9.91
C GLN A 44 17.17 13.86 11.36
N LYS A 45 16.57 13.10 12.28
CA LYS A 45 16.98 13.05 13.70
C LYS A 45 18.28 12.28 13.92
N ALA A 46 18.46 11.17 13.21
CA ALA A 46 19.63 10.28 13.35
C ALA A 46 20.80 10.69 12.42
N GLY A 47 20.58 11.62 11.50
CA GLY A 47 21.49 11.94 10.41
C GLY A 47 21.52 10.86 9.32
N VAL A 48 22.31 11.10 8.26
CA VAL A 48 22.47 10.20 7.09
C VAL A 48 23.05 8.82 7.46
N LYS A 49 23.59 8.69 8.68
CA LYS A 49 24.09 7.41 9.25
C LYS A 49 23.01 6.62 10.00
N GLY A 50 21.82 7.18 10.18
CA GLY A 50 20.69 6.49 10.80
C GLY A 50 20.25 5.31 9.95
N GLY A 51 20.32 4.10 10.50
CA GLY A 51 19.79 2.92 9.83
C GLY A 51 18.26 2.82 9.91
N CYS A 52 17.72 1.66 9.58
CA CYS A 52 16.32 1.32 9.73
C CYS A 52 15.79 1.64 11.15
N PRO A 53 14.61 2.28 11.30
CA PRO A 53 14.04 2.54 12.62
C PRO A 53 13.69 1.27 13.40
N LEU A 54 13.56 0.12 12.73
CA LEU A 54 13.19 -1.15 13.34
C LEU A 54 14.42 -2.01 13.70
N CYS A 55 15.35 -2.17 12.76
CA CYS A 55 16.49 -3.09 12.94
C CYS A 55 17.87 -2.41 12.84
N ARG A 56 17.92 -1.10 12.63
CA ARG A 56 19.15 -0.29 12.50
C ARG A 56 20.06 -0.68 11.32
N ALA A 57 19.64 -1.57 10.44
CA ALA A 57 20.36 -1.90 9.21
C ALA A 57 20.54 -0.65 8.33
N PRO A 58 21.68 -0.49 7.64
CA PRO A 58 21.95 0.70 6.83
C PRO A 58 20.92 0.85 5.70
N ILE A 59 20.39 2.07 5.55
CA ILE A 59 19.46 2.43 4.46
C ILE A 59 20.23 2.97 3.25
N LEU A 60 21.37 3.61 3.48
CA LEU A 60 22.19 4.25 2.45
C LEU A 60 23.58 3.60 2.39
N PRO A 61 24.14 3.41 1.18
CA PRO A 61 25.54 3.01 1.04
C PRO A 61 26.44 4.14 1.57
N SER A 62 27.52 3.76 2.27
CA SER A 62 28.41 4.65 3.03
C SER A 62 29.14 5.73 2.19
N THR A 63 28.91 5.77 0.88
CA THR A 63 29.60 6.61 -0.12
C THR A 63 28.78 7.80 -0.64
N SER A 64 27.61 8.13 -0.08
CA SER A 64 26.93 9.38 -0.44
C SER A 64 27.36 10.55 0.44
N GLY A 65 28.60 11.01 0.25
CA GLY A 65 29.20 12.19 0.87
C GLY A 65 28.80 13.52 0.21
N GLY A 66 27.65 13.57 -0.47
CA GLY A 66 27.09 14.81 -1.01
C GLY A 66 25.79 15.14 -0.27
N GLN A 67 25.51 16.44 -0.07
CA GLN A 67 24.19 16.94 0.33
C GLN A 67 23.13 16.52 -0.70
N ARG A 68 22.72 15.25 -0.69
CA ARG A 68 21.52 14.80 -1.38
C ARG A 68 20.37 15.08 -0.42
N ASP A 69 19.36 15.78 -0.92
CA ASP A 69 18.12 16.03 -0.21
C ASP A 69 17.52 14.69 0.27
N LEU A 70 17.26 14.59 1.58
CA LEU A 70 16.90 13.34 2.22
C LEU A 70 15.53 12.82 1.74
N ASP A 71 14.62 13.73 1.42
CA ASP A 71 13.34 13.41 0.82
C ASP A 71 13.52 12.75 -0.55
N SER A 72 14.44 13.25 -1.39
CA SER A 72 14.79 12.63 -2.67
C SER A 72 15.27 11.17 -2.49
N LEU A 73 16.17 10.92 -1.54
CA LEU A 73 16.65 9.56 -1.25
C LEU A 73 15.55 8.62 -0.77
N VAL A 74 14.61 9.11 0.03
CA VAL A 74 13.47 8.32 0.48
C VAL A 74 12.45 8.10 -0.63
N ASN A 75 12.35 9.02 -1.60
CA ASN A 75 11.52 8.81 -2.78
C ASN A 75 12.03 7.67 -3.66
N ASP A 76 13.34 7.53 -3.79
CA ASP A 76 13.99 6.46 -4.56
C ASP A 76 13.82 5.06 -3.94
N LEU A 77 13.50 4.99 -2.64
CA LEU A 77 13.24 3.71 -1.98
C LEU A 77 11.98 3.05 -2.59
N PRO A 78 12.01 1.72 -2.81
CA PRO A 78 10.87 1.01 -3.36
C PRO A 78 9.62 1.22 -2.53
N THR A 79 8.51 1.41 -3.23
CA THR A 79 7.16 1.37 -2.71
C THR A 79 6.63 0.13 -3.40
N ASP A 80 6.63 -1.05 -2.77
CA ASP A 80 6.38 -2.27 -3.53
C ASP A 80 4.99 -2.21 -4.19
N LEU A 81 5.00 -2.46 -5.49
CA LEU A 81 3.83 -2.53 -6.35
C LEU A 81 2.87 -3.61 -5.84
N ALA A 82 3.36 -4.68 -5.22
CA ALA A 82 2.50 -5.69 -4.60
C ALA A 82 1.87 -5.21 -3.28
N THR A 83 2.55 -4.43 -2.42
CA THR A 83 1.87 -3.75 -1.29
C THR A 83 0.85 -2.71 -1.75
N MET A 84 1.15 -1.91 -2.78
CA MET A 84 0.15 -1.02 -3.38
C MET A 84 -0.99 -1.81 -4.01
N ALA A 85 -0.72 -2.91 -4.70
CA ALA A 85 -1.74 -3.78 -5.28
C ALA A 85 -2.55 -4.52 -4.21
N LEU A 86 -2.00 -4.85 -3.04
CA LEU A 86 -2.73 -5.42 -1.90
C LEU A 86 -3.59 -4.37 -1.19
N VAL A 87 -3.11 -3.13 -1.04
CA VAL A 87 -3.89 -2.00 -0.50
C VAL A 87 -4.96 -1.55 -1.49
N ASP A 88 -4.67 -1.56 -2.79
CA ASP A 88 -5.63 -1.30 -3.86
C ASP A 88 -6.64 -2.43 -3.95
N SER A 89 -6.21 -3.70 -3.86
CA SER A 89 -7.10 -4.85 -3.69
C SER A 89 -7.96 -4.69 -2.44
N HIS A 90 -7.45 -4.18 -1.32
CA HIS A 90 -8.24 -3.92 -0.13
C HIS A 90 -9.24 -2.76 -0.32
N LYS A 91 -8.91 -1.72 -1.10
CA LYS A 91 -9.89 -0.67 -1.49
C LYS A 91 -10.90 -1.18 -2.53
N VAL A 92 -10.51 -2.10 -3.40
CA VAL A 92 -11.37 -2.82 -4.35
C VAL A 92 -12.29 -3.81 -3.62
N LEU A 93 -11.83 -4.43 -2.55
CA LEU A 93 -12.58 -5.42 -1.75
C LEU A 93 -13.41 -4.79 -0.63
N SER A 94 -12.97 -3.64 -0.08
CA SER A 94 -13.64 -2.93 1.01
C SER A 94 -14.57 -1.81 0.53
N GLY A 95 -14.62 -1.54 -0.77
CA GLY A 95 -15.52 -0.55 -1.38
C GLY A 95 -16.74 -1.22 -2.00
N GLN A 96 -17.94 -0.65 -1.78
CA GLN A 96 -19.15 -1.00 -2.52
C GLN A 96 -19.02 -0.43 -3.95
N HIS A 97 -18.28 -1.11 -4.82
CA HIS A 97 -18.07 -0.66 -6.19
C HIS A 97 -19.34 -0.85 -7.02
N VAL A 98 -19.58 0.03 -7.98
CA VAL A 98 -20.69 -0.07 -8.94
C VAL A 98 -20.18 -0.53 -10.29
N CYS A 99 -21.00 -1.31 -10.99
CA CYS A 99 -20.72 -1.81 -12.32
C CYS A 99 -20.72 -0.66 -13.32
N MET A 100 -19.64 -0.55 -14.09
CA MET A 100 -19.46 0.53 -15.08
C MET A 100 -20.10 0.20 -16.44
N LEU A 101 -20.60 -1.03 -16.61
CA LEU A 101 -21.17 -1.53 -17.87
C LEU A 101 -22.70 -1.56 -17.88
N CYS A 102 -23.36 -1.24 -16.76
CA CYS A 102 -24.83 -1.23 -16.69
C CYS A 102 -25.34 0.09 -16.12
N GLU A 103 -26.46 0.56 -16.65
CA GLU A 103 -27.14 1.78 -16.18
C GLU A 103 -27.73 1.60 -14.77
N ASN A 104 -27.98 0.37 -14.34
CA ASN A 104 -28.57 0.07 -13.03
C ASN A 104 -27.60 0.32 -11.85
N SER A 105 -26.36 0.75 -12.10
CA SER A 105 -25.36 1.04 -11.06
C SER A 105 -25.22 -0.09 -10.02
N SER A 106 -25.44 -1.33 -10.48
CA SER A 106 -25.48 -2.51 -9.61
C SER A 106 -24.11 -2.78 -9.00
N SER A 107 -24.04 -3.42 -7.84
CA SER A 107 -22.75 -3.68 -7.20
C SER A 107 -21.84 -4.53 -8.09
N ALA A 108 -20.64 -4.01 -8.37
CA ALA A 108 -19.58 -4.74 -9.04
C ALA A 108 -19.06 -5.82 -8.11
N THR A 109 -18.94 -7.03 -8.67
CA THR A 109 -18.50 -8.23 -7.94
C THR A 109 -17.19 -8.78 -8.48
N SER A 110 -16.68 -8.20 -9.57
CA SER A 110 -15.52 -8.68 -10.29
C SER A 110 -14.83 -7.53 -11.05
N PHE A 111 -13.54 -7.71 -11.32
CA PHE A 111 -12.72 -6.75 -12.07
C PHE A 111 -12.06 -7.45 -13.24
N CYS A 112 -12.09 -6.84 -14.43
CA CYS A 112 -11.38 -7.36 -15.59
C CYS A 112 -10.03 -6.65 -15.74
N LEU A 113 -8.94 -7.37 -15.50
CA LEU A 113 -7.57 -6.84 -15.59
C LEU A 113 -7.17 -6.46 -17.02
N GLN A 114 -7.78 -7.06 -18.05
CA GLN A 114 -7.45 -6.73 -19.44
C GLN A 114 -8.13 -5.46 -19.93
N CYS A 115 -9.18 -5.03 -19.25
CA CYS A 115 -10.03 -3.92 -19.67
C CYS A 115 -10.08 -2.80 -18.63
N ASP A 116 -9.46 -3.02 -17.48
CA ASP A 116 -9.44 -2.12 -16.34
C ASP A 116 -10.85 -1.69 -15.87
N VAL A 117 -11.85 -2.56 -16.06
CA VAL A 117 -13.26 -2.26 -15.71
C VAL A 117 -13.82 -3.11 -14.57
N LYS A 118 -14.71 -2.48 -13.79
CA LYS A 118 -15.47 -3.09 -12.68
C LYS A 118 -16.83 -3.54 -13.17
N ILE A 119 -17.18 -4.80 -12.91
CA ILE A 119 -18.28 -5.49 -13.56
C ILE A 119 -19.10 -6.29 -12.54
N CYS A 120 -20.44 -6.28 -12.67
CA CYS A 120 -21.33 -7.13 -11.87
C CYS A 120 -21.45 -8.56 -12.42
N LYS A 121 -22.07 -9.46 -11.65
CA LYS A 121 -22.31 -10.87 -12.03
C LYS A 121 -23.08 -11.05 -13.35
N ALA A 122 -23.92 -10.09 -13.72
CA ALA A 122 -24.67 -10.15 -14.98
C ALA A 122 -23.78 -9.75 -16.16
N CYS A 123 -23.11 -8.60 -16.06
CA CYS A 123 -22.28 -8.05 -17.13
C CYS A 123 -21.02 -8.89 -17.42
N ILE A 124 -20.48 -9.65 -16.44
CA ILE A 124 -19.31 -10.51 -16.71
C ILE A 124 -19.63 -11.65 -17.68
N LYS A 125 -20.88 -12.17 -17.68
CA LYS A 125 -21.29 -13.24 -18.61
C LYS A 125 -21.31 -12.75 -20.05
N VAL A 126 -21.72 -11.50 -20.24
CA VAL A 126 -21.73 -10.85 -21.56
C VAL A 126 -20.31 -10.48 -21.98
N HIS A 127 -19.54 -9.87 -21.06
CA HIS A 127 -18.16 -9.46 -21.30
C HIS A 127 -17.25 -10.63 -21.72
N LYS A 128 -17.43 -11.83 -21.13
CA LYS A 128 -16.67 -13.03 -21.53
C LYS A 128 -16.91 -13.46 -23.00
N ASN A 129 -18.03 -13.09 -23.59
CA ASN A 129 -18.39 -13.46 -24.97
C ASN A 129 -18.01 -12.39 -25.99
N ILE A 130 -17.51 -11.24 -25.54
CA ILE A 130 -17.09 -10.13 -26.39
C ILE A 130 -15.66 -9.76 -25.97
N PRO A 131 -14.63 -10.42 -26.55
CA PRO A 131 -13.26 -10.05 -26.28
C PRO A 131 -13.03 -8.61 -26.72
N SER A 132 -12.29 -7.86 -25.89
CA SER A 132 -11.99 -6.46 -26.12
C SER A 132 -11.16 -6.29 -27.39
N THR A 133 -11.66 -5.49 -28.33
CA THR A 133 -10.93 -4.99 -29.49
C THR A 133 -9.86 -3.98 -29.07
#